data_AF-A0A246E7Z2-F1
#
_entry.id   AF-A0A246E7Z2-F1
#
_cell.length_a   1.000
_cell.length_b   1.000
_cell.length_c   1.000
_cell.angle_alpha   90.00
_cell.angle_beta   90.00
_cell.angle_gamma   90.00
#
_symmetry.space_group_name_H-M   'P 1'
#
loop_
_entity.id
_entity.type
_entity.pdbx_description
1 polymer ?
#
loop_
_entity_poly.entity_id
_entity_poly.type
_entity_poly.pdbx_seq_one_letter_code
_entity_poly.pdbx_strand_id
1 'polypeptide(L)'
;MPDSVPTAPAGWHPDPSGQQQLRYWDGQRWTDHVSPYPVAEQTAPDAAPAAAPAAAPAPKNPGQKVMTRATWILLAATLLIVGGAAGFVGWTVVSANAAATSEAPDVVDGFLAAATADEPGWTQYASPGYIAISGSATPLFGDARAAEVLDLSIEYDRRGILYGTNGTAGYESPSGADTAKAVVDMTYTFTVDGTPQTATSTREIWLTRPYYYGDDVPSAFKPGETPTAIGPWRVTGAASAAAYEGEVVATTSFEPARLDQACYTSDVVLSQMSEIARTEGVLAAVCLSGGTSTSFDDGIDIDALAAGFPVVGQAAPLTDLMGWHNDPNTPAPLEQYLISSGGTDYVFVLASTGVGGELTTDSERRIILISKAETR
;
A
#
# COMPACT_ATOMS: atom_id res chain seq x y z
N MET A 1 -0.48 21.64 -34.69
CA MET A 1 -0.45 20.18 -34.79
C MET A 1 1.00 19.77 -34.85
N PRO A 2 1.61 19.15 -33.82
CA PRO A 2 2.84 18.41 -34.04
C PRO A 2 2.50 16.98 -34.45
N ASP A 3 3.14 16.52 -35.53
CA ASP A 3 3.01 15.20 -36.09
C ASP A 3 3.53 14.13 -35.12
N SER A 4 2.70 13.13 -34.84
CA SER A 4 3.05 11.94 -34.07
C SER A 4 3.98 11.04 -34.87
N VAL A 5 5.25 10.96 -34.47
CA VAL A 5 6.20 9.98 -35.00
C VAL A 5 5.78 8.59 -34.48
N PRO A 6 5.54 7.59 -35.34
CA PRO A 6 5.23 6.25 -34.88
C PRO A 6 6.48 5.67 -34.20
N THR A 7 6.43 5.60 -32.88
CA THR A 7 7.47 4.95 -32.08
C THR A 7 7.21 3.46 -32.15
N ALA A 8 8.17 2.69 -32.67
CA ALA A 8 8.03 1.24 -32.77
C ALA A 8 7.66 0.65 -31.40
N PRO A 9 6.72 -0.31 -31.33
CA PRO A 9 6.38 -0.96 -30.08
C PRO A 9 7.61 -1.67 -29.49
N ALA A 10 7.68 -1.74 -28.16
CA ALA A 10 8.74 -2.45 -27.47
C ALA A 10 8.81 -3.90 -27.95
N GLY A 11 10.02 -4.38 -28.28
CA GLY A 11 10.21 -5.69 -28.90
C GLY A 11 11.60 -5.88 -29.50
N TRP A 12 11.79 -7.06 -30.09
CA TRP A 12 13.02 -7.40 -30.82
C TRP A 12 12.97 -6.90 -32.25
N HIS A 13 13.96 -6.09 -32.64
CA HIS A 13 14.05 -5.48 -33.96
C HIS A 13 15.47 -5.65 -34.53
N PRO A 14 15.68 -5.53 -35.86
CA PRO A 14 17.01 -5.58 -36.46
C PRO A 14 17.96 -4.54 -35.85
N ASP A 15 19.19 -4.94 -35.52
CA ASP A 15 20.17 -4.04 -34.90
C ASP A 15 20.56 -2.89 -35.85
N PRO A 16 20.27 -1.62 -35.52
CA PRO A 16 20.56 -0.46 -36.37
C PRO A 16 22.06 -0.19 -36.55
N SER A 17 22.93 -0.81 -35.73
CA SER A 17 24.39 -0.74 -35.91
C SER A 17 24.90 -1.58 -37.10
N GLY A 18 24.02 -2.29 -37.80
CA GLY A 18 24.34 -3.06 -39.01
C GLY A 18 24.90 -4.46 -38.72
N GLN A 19 24.94 -4.88 -37.46
CA GLN A 19 25.29 -6.26 -37.10
C GLN A 19 24.15 -7.21 -37.45
N GLN A 20 24.47 -8.43 -37.91
CA GLN A 20 23.47 -9.47 -38.23
C GLN A 20 22.89 -10.11 -36.97
N GLN A 21 22.21 -9.31 -36.15
CA GLN A 21 21.53 -9.71 -34.93
C GLN A 21 20.24 -8.89 -34.71
N LEU A 22 19.40 -9.34 -33.80
CA LEU A 22 18.28 -8.58 -33.26
C LEU A 22 18.75 -7.84 -32.00
N ARG A 23 18.25 -6.62 -31.79
CA ARG A 23 18.44 -5.83 -30.58
C ARG A 23 17.08 -5.48 -29.98
N TYR A 24 16.98 -5.41 -28.66
CA TYR A 24 15.72 -5.08 -28.01
C TYR A 24 15.51 -3.55 -27.93
N TRP A 25 14.35 -3.09 -28.41
CA TRP A 25 13.84 -1.74 -28.27
C TRP A 25 12.85 -1.70 -27.10
N ASP A 26 13.02 -0.79 -26.15
CA ASP A 26 12.16 -0.68 -24.96
C ASP A 26 10.92 0.22 -25.15
N GLY A 27 10.75 0.79 -26.34
CA GLY A 27 9.70 1.79 -26.62
C GLY A 27 10.22 3.22 -26.63
N GLN A 28 11.43 3.49 -26.14
CA GLN A 28 12.03 4.83 -26.14
C GLN A 28 13.50 4.83 -26.61
N ARG A 29 14.25 3.75 -26.36
CA ARG A 29 15.64 3.58 -26.77
C ARG A 29 16.02 2.13 -27.04
N TRP A 30 17.14 1.95 -27.73
CA TRP A 30 17.77 0.64 -27.91
C TRP A 30 18.51 0.24 -26.62
N THR A 31 18.36 -1.02 -26.22
CA THR A 31 19.05 -1.58 -25.05
C THR A 31 20.28 -2.39 -25.46
N ASP A 32 21.05 -2.84 -24.49
CA ASP A 32 22.23 -3.70 -24.71
C ASP A 32 21.88 -5.17 -24.96
N HIS A 33 20.60 -5.54 -24.86
CA HIS A 33 20.14 -6.89 -25.12
C HIS A 33 20.13 -7.20 -26.61
N VAL A 34 20.86 -8.25 -27.00
CA VAL A 34 20.98 -8.73 -28.37
C VAL A 34 20.64 -10.22 -28.46
N SER A 35 20.06 -10.63 -29.57
CA SER A 35 19.73 -12.03 -29.88
C SER A 35 20.16 -12.38 -31.30
N PRO A 36 20.70 -13.57 -31.56
CA PRO A 36 20.90 -14.04 -32.93
C PRO A 36 19.56 -14.14 -33.67
N TYR A 37 19.59 -14.00 -35.00
CA TYR A 37 18.40 -14.29 -35.81
C TYR A 37 18.00 -15.77 -35.65
N PRO A 38 16.71 -16.07 -35.53
CA PRO A 38 16.25 -17.44 -35.61
C PRO A 38 16.57 -17.97 -37.01
N VAL A 39 17.46 -18.97 -37.08
CA VAL A 39 17.75 -19.68 -38.32
C VAL A 39 16.51 -20.50 -38.67
N ALA A 40 15.78 -20.08 -39.69
CA ALA A 40 14.78 -20.93 -40.31
C ALA A 40 15.51 -22.05 -41.07
N GLU A 41 15.34 -23.30 -40.65
CA GLU A 41 15.66 -24.46 -41.48
C GLU A 41 14.75 -24.44 -42.72
N GLN A 42 15.24 -23.83 -43.79
CA GLN A 42 14.63 -23.91 -45.11
C GLN A 42 15.15 -25.15 -45.84
N THR A 43 14.32 -26.19 -45.87
CA THR A 43 14.39 -27.29 -46.83
C THR A 43 14.32 -26.73 -48.25
N ALA A 44 15.40 -26.84 -49.01
CA ALA A 44 15.43 -26.54 -50.43
C ALA A 44 14.87 -27.73 -51.24
N PRO A 45 13.95 -27.51 -52.20
CA PRO A 45 13.78 -28.40 -53.34
C PRO A 45 14.53 -27.81 -54.54
N ASP A 46 15.62 -28.45 -54.94
CA ASP A 46 16.38 -28.10 -56.14
C ASP A 46 15.78 -28.85 -57.34
N ALA A 47 15.32 -28.11 -58.35
CA ALA A 47 14.88 -28.62 -59.63
C ALA A 47 16.02 -28.48 -60.66
N ALA A 48 16.37 -29.61 -61.27
CA ALA A 48 17.51 -29.85 -62.14
C ALA A 48 17.64 -28.93 -63.38
N PRO A 49 18.86 -28.85 -63.95
CA PRO A 49 19.07 -28.74 -65.38
C PRO A 49 19.60 -30.06 -65.98
N ALA A 50 19.23 -30.29 -67.24
CA ALA A 50 19.57 -31.46 -68.03
C ALA A 50 20.96 -31.36 -68.71
N ALA A 51 21.48 -32.56 -69.05
CA ALA A 51 22.45 -32.93 -70.09
C ALA A 51 23.89 -33.32 -69.67
N ALA A 52 24.29 -34.49 -70.18
CA ALA A 52 25.43 -35.40 -69.91
C ALA A 52 26.81 -34.91 -70.46
N PRO A 53 28.00 -35.58 -70.27
CA PRO A 53 28.24 -37.04 -70.25
C PRO A 53 29.38 -37.65 -69.36
N ALA A 54 29.43 -39.00 -69.36
CA ALA A 54 30.60 -39.91 -69.24
C ALA A 54 31.16 -40.43 -67.87
N ALA A 55 30.89 -41.72 -67.60
CA ALA A 55 31.73 -42.83 -67.08
C ALA A 55 32.64 -42.74 -65.80
N ALA A 56 32.19 -43.44 -64.73
CA ALA A 56 32.86 -44.33 -63.73
C ALA A 56 34.03 -43.84 -62.81
N PRO A 57 34.32 -44.47 -61.63
CA PRO A 57 33.62 -45.52 -60.85
C PRO A 57 33.30 -45.13 -59.38
N ALA A 58 32.57 -46.01 -58.67
CA ALA A 58 31.93 -45.81 -57.37
C ALA A 58 32.86 -45.79 -56.11
N PRO A 59 32.54 -44.99 -55.06
CA PRO A 59 33.02 -45.19 -53.70
C PRO A 59 32.01 -45.99 -52.83
N LYS A 60 32.54 -46.79 -51.91
CA LYS A 60 31.79 -47.67 -50.99
C LYS A 60 31.03 -46.86 -49.93
N ASN A 61 29.74 -47.15 -49.72
CA ASN A 61 28.94 -46.63 -48.60
C ASN A 61 29.48 -47.11 -47.23
N PRO A 62 29.72 -46.24 -46.25
CA PRO A 62 29.81 -46.66 -44.85
C PRO A 62 28.40 -46.98 -44.33
N GLY A 63 28.26 -48.10 -43.63
CA GLY A 63 26.98 -48.70 -43.26
C GLY A 63 26.07 -47.78 -42.43
N GLN A 64 24.82 -47.63 -42.88
CA GLN A 64 23.73 -47.11 -42.07
C GLN A 64 23.50 -48.05 -40.87
N LYS A 65 23.84 -47.58 -39.66
CA LYS A 65 23.34 -48.20 -38.43
C LYS A 65 21.86 -47.86 -38.34
N VAL A 66 21.00 -48.83 -38.64
CA VAL A 66 19.55 -48.72 -38.43
C VAL A 66 19.32 -48.60 -36.92
N MET A 67 18.90 -47.41 -36.45
CA MET A 67 18.54 -47.21 -35.04
C MET A 67 17.40 -48.19 -34.69
N THR A 68 17.64 -49.01 -33.68
CA THR A 68 16.68 -50.02 -33.23
C THR A 68 15.46 -49.35 -32.61
N ARG A 69 14.30 -50.03 -32.63
CA ARG A 69 13.05 -49.56 -32.00
C ARG A 69 13.25 -49.13 -30.53
N ALA A 70 14.20 -49.75 -29.83
CA ALA A 70 14.60 -49.38 -28.48
C ALA A 70 15.15 -47.94 -28.37
N THR A 71 15.89 -47.45 -29.37
CA THR A 71 16.40 -46.08 -29.38
C THR A 71 15.29 -45.05 -29.58
N TRP A 72 14.28 -45.37 -30.39
CA TRP A 72 13.09 -44.53 -30.55
C TRP A 72 12.24 -44.47 -29.27
N ILE A 73 12.09 -45.59 -28.57
CA ILE A 73 11.38 -45.65 -27.28
C ILE A 73 12.11 -44.80 -26.22
N LEU A 74 13.45 -44.88 -26.16
CA LEU A 74 14.25 -44.08 -25.24
C LEU A 74 14.17 -42.58 -25.52
N LEU A 75 14.19 -42.17 -26.80
CA LEU A 75 14.03 -40.76 -27.17
C LEU A 75 12.63 -40.24 -26.81
N ALA A 76 11.57 -41.00 -27.11
CA ALA A 76 10.21 -40.62 -26.76
C ALA A 76 10.00 -40.54 -25.23
N ALA A 77 10.56 -41.48 -24.47
CA ALA A 77 10.52 -41.44 -23.01
C ALA A 77 11.29 -40.25 -22.44
N THR A 78 12.45 -39.91 -23.00
CA THR A 78 13.24 -38.74 -22.59
C THR A 78 12.48 -37.44 -22.90
N LEU A 79 11.85 -37.34 -24.07
CA LEU A 79 11.07 -36.17 -24.47
C LEU A 79 9.81 -35.99 -23.61
N LEU A 80 9.16 -37.09 -23.21
CA LEU A 80 8.06 -37.07 -22.24
C LEU A 80 8.52 -36.67 -20.83
N ILE A 81 9.67 -37.14 -20.36
CA ILE A 81 10.22 -36.77 -19.05
C ILE A 81 10.65 -35.31 -19.05
N VAL A 82 11.35 -34.84 -20.09
CA VAL A 82 11.80 -33.45 -20.21
C VAL A 82 10.60 -32.51 -20.43
N GLY A 83 9.64 -32.88 -21.27
CA GLY A 83 8.41 -32.13 -21.48
C GLY A 83 7.52 -32.09 -20.23
N GLY A 84 7.44 -33.20 -19.50
CA GLY A 84 6.74 -33.28 -18.22
C GLY A 84 7.41 -32.46 -17.13
N ALA A 85 8.75 -32.50 -17.04
CA ALA A 85 9.52 -31.69 -16.10
C ALA A 85 9.43 -30.19 -16.43
N ALA A 86 9.55 -29.80 -17.71
CA ALA A 86 9.39 -28.42 -18.16
C ALA A 86 7.96 -27.90 -17.93
N GLY A 87 6.95 -28.73 -18.21
CA GLY A 87 5.54 -28.41 -17.93
C GLY A 87 5.25 -28.28 -16.43
N PHE A 88 5.83 -29.15 -15.61
CA PHE A 88 5.71 -29.09 -14.15
C PHE A 88 6.41 -27.85 -13.57
N VAL A 89 7.64 -27.55 -14.00
CA VAL A 89 8.36 -26.33 -13.60
C VAL A 89 7.58 -25.09 -14.04
N GLY A 90 7.12 -25.02 -15.30
CA GLY A 90 6.30 -23.92 -15.79
C GLY A 90 5.01 -23.73 -14.98
N TRP A 91 4.30 -24.81 -14.65
CA TRP A 91 3.11 -24.78 -13.81
C TRP A 91 3.42 -24.26 -12.40
N THR A 92 4.47 -24.75 -11.75
CA THR A 92 4.86 -24.28 -10.40
C THR A 92 5.23 -22.80 -10.38
N VAL A 93 5.94 -22.32 -11.40
CA VAL A 93 6.33 -20.90 -11.53
C VAL A 93 5.11 -20.02 -11.79
N VAL A 94 4.17 -20.43 -12.64
CA VAL A 94 2.92 -19.67 -12.88
C VAL A 94 2.05 -19.65 -11.62
N SER A 95 1.93 -20.77 -10.91
CA SER A 95 1.16 -20.87 -9.67
C SER A 95 1.73 -19.99 -8.57
N ALA A 96 3.06 -19.99 -8.40
CA ALA A 96 3.75 -19.16 -7.43
C ALA A 96 3.65 -17.67 -7.78
N ASN A 97 3.72 -17.31 -9.06
CA ASN A 97 3.52 -15.93 -9.51
C ASN A 97 2.07 -15.46 -9.32
N ALA A 98 1.08 -16.33 -9.55
CA ALA A 98 -0.33 -16.03 -9.29
C ALA A 98 -0.62 -15.84 -7.79
N ALA A 99 -0.04 -16.67 -6.92
CA ALA A 99 -0.16 -16.52 -5.48
C ALA A 99 0.54 -15.25 -4.96
N ALA A 100 1.74 -14.95 -5.47
CA ALA A 100 2.48 -13.74 -5.11
C ALA A 100 1.84 -12.43 -5.61
N THR A 101 0.97 -12.50 -6.63
CA THR A 101 0.25 -11.33 -7.18
C THR A 101 -1.06 -11.04 -6.46
N SER A 102 -1.72 -12.02 -5.85
CA SER A 102 -3.02 -11.83 -5.15
C SER A 102 -2.90 -11.59 -3.64
N GLU A 103 -1.81 -12.01 -3.01
CA GLU A 103 -1.69 -11.98 -1.53
C GLU A 103 -1.73 -10.55 -0.95
N ALA A 104 -0.97 -9.60 -1.50
CA ALA A 104 -0.96 -8.23 -0.98
C ALA A 104 -2.34 -7.56 -1.04
N PRO A 105 -3.10 -7.65 -2.15
CA PRO A 105 -4.51 -7.24 -2.16
C PRO A 105 -5.35 -7.85 -1.04
N ASP A 106 -5.31 -9.17 -0.87
CA ASP A 106 -6.13 -9.85 0.14
C ASP A 106 -5.77 -9.41 1.58
N VAL A 107 -4.48 -9.15 1.84
CA VAL A 107 -4.00 -8.62 3.13
C VAL A 107 -4.51 -7.21 3.38
N VAL A 108 -4.51 -6.34 2.36
CA VAL A 108 -5.04 -4.97 2.50
C VAL A 108 -6.55 -4.99 2.72
N ASP A 109 -7.30 -5.78 1.95
CA ASP A 109 -8.77 -5.82 2.07
C ASP A 109 -9.18 -6.39 3.42
N GLY A 110 -8.52 -7.47 3.88
CA GLY A 110 -8.75 -8.04 5.20
C GLY A 110 -8.39 -7.06 6.33
N PHE A 111 -7.27 -6.34 6.19
CA PHE A 111 -6.88 -5.30 7.15
C PHE A 111 -7.92 -4.18 7.21
N LEU A 112 -8.29 -3.59 6.07
CA LEU A 112 -9.24 -2.49 6.00
C LEU A 112 -10.61 -2.91 6.55
N ALA A 113 -11.13 -4.07 6.14
CA ALA A 113 -12.42 -4.56 6.61
C ALA A 113 -12.48 -4.68 8.15
N ALA A 114 -11.43 -5.23 8.77
CA ALA A 114 -11.39 -5.37 10.22
C ALA A 114 -11.10 -4.04 10.94
N ALA A 115 -10.16 -3.25 10.40
CA ALA A 115 -9.71 -1.99 10.97
C ALA A 115 -10.78 -0.89 10.90
N THR A 116 -11.70 -0.90 9.93
CA THR A 116 -12.79 0.08 9.85
C THR A 116 -14.08 -0.38 10.53
N ALA A 117 -14.12 -1.60 11.08
CA ALA A 117 -15.32 -2.19 11.71
C ALA A 117 -15.13 -2.49 13.21
N ASP A 118 -14.08 -1.94 13.84
CA ASP A 118 -13.70 -2.23 15.24
C ASP A 118 -13.48 -3.72 15.54
N GLU A 119 -12.95 -4.47 14.57
CA GLU A 119 -12.71 -5.90 14.74
C GLU A 119 -11.24 -6.19 15.04
N PRO A 120 -10.88 -6.88 16.15
CA PRO A 120 -9.48 -7.16 16.52
C PRO A 120 -8.76 -8.06 15.50
N GLY A 121 -9.49 -8.63 14.55
CA GLY A 121 -8.98 -9.41 13.43
C GLY A 121 -7.98 -8.66 12.54
N TRP A 122 -7.90 -7.33 12.59
CA TRP A 122 -6.91 -6.56 11.82
C TRP A 122 -5.46 -6.99 12.12
N THR A 123 -5.20 -7.44 13.35
CA THR A 123 -3.87 -7.87 13.81
C THR A 123 -3.29 -9.05 13.03
N GLN A 124 -4.13 -9.88 12.40
CA GLN A 124 -3.67 -11.01 11.59
C GLN A 124 -2.98 -10.55 10.28
N TYR A 125 -3.31 -9.33 9.83
CA TYR A 125 -2.80 -8.73 8.60
C TYR A 125 -1.66 -7.74 8.87
N ALA A 126 -1.46 -7.35 10.12
CA ALA A 126 -0.47 -6.36 10.54
C ALA A 126 0.84 -7.00 11.03
N SER A 127 1.93 -6.25 10.91
CA SER A 127 3.22 -6.62 11.50
C SER A 127 3.19 -6.42 13.02
N PRO A 128 3.99 -7.18 13.80
CA PRO A 128 4.11 -6.98 15.25
C PRO A 128 4.52 -5.56 15.63
N GLY A 129 5.36 -4.91 14.81
CA GLY A 129 5.77 -3.52 15.02
C GLY A 129 4.60 -2.54 14.87
N TYR A 130 3.76 -2.73 13.85
CA TYR A 130 2.55 -1.92 13.67
C TYR A 130 1.56 -2.13 14.81
N ILE A 131 1.35 -3.37 15.23
CA ILE A 131 0.50 -3.70 16.39
C ILE A 131 0.98 -3.00 17.66
N ALA A 132 2.29 -3.00 17.90
CA ALA A 132 2.87 -2.37 19.09
C ALA A 132 2.68 -0.85 19.12
N ILE A 133 2.64 -0.17 17.97
CA ILE A 133 2.46 1.28 17.91
C ILE A 133 0.99 1.72 17.86
N SER A 134 0.08 0.87 17.36
CA SER A 134 -1.37 1.16 17.37
C SER A 134 -1.98 1.14 18.77
N GLY A 135 -1.33 0.47 19.73
CA GLY A 135 -1.80 0.43 21.13
C GLY A 135 -3.04 -0.45 21.32
N SER A 136 -3.95 -0.02 22.18
CA SER A 136 -5.20 -0.72 22.54
C SER A 136 -6.42 -0.30 21.70
N ALA A 137 -6.23 0.53 20.68
CA ALA A 137 -7.31 0.91 19.78
C ALA A 137 -7.19 0.15 18.46
N THR A 138 -8.34 -0.11 17.84
CA THR A 138 -8.38 -0.59 16.47
C THR A 138 -7.91 0.55 15.57
N PRO A 139 -6.81 0.41 14.79
CA PRO A 139 -6.33 1.48 13.92
C PRO A 139 -7.42 1.81 12.89
N LEU A 140 -7.42 3.04 12.36
CA LEU A 140 -8.45 3.57 11.46
C LEU A 140 -9.83 3.78 12.07
N PHE A 141 -10.25 3.04 13.10
CA PHE A 141 -11.53 3.21 13.79
C PHE A 141 -11.41 4.03 15.08
N GLY A 142 -10.36 3.77 15.86
CA GLY A 142 -10.12 4.39 17.17
C GLY A 142 -10.87 3.69 18.30
N ASP A 143 -11.44 4.46 19.23
CA ASP A 143 -12.16 3.98 20.40
C ASP A 143 -13.63 3.62 20.09
N ALA A 144 -14.05 2.45 20.58
CA ALA A 144 -15.38 1.90 20.36
C ALA A 144 -16.52 2.82 20.85
N ARG A 145 -16.34 3.41 22.04
CA ARG A 145 -17.37 4.26 22.65
C ARG A 145 -17.45 5.61 21.95
N ALA A 146 -16.30 6.20 21.62
CA ALA A 146 -16.26 7.45 20.87
C ALA A 146 -16.95 7.30 19.50
N ALA A 147 -16.69 6.19 18.79
CA ALA A 147 -17.33 5.91 17.52
C ALA A 147 -18.86 5.71 17.65
N GLU A 148 -19.32 5.00 18.68
CA GLU A 148 -20.75 4.81 18.94
C GLU A 148 -21.46 6.15 19.19
N VAL A 149 -20.90 7.02 20.04
CA VAL A 149 -21.51 8.32 20.37
C VAL A 149 -21.58 9.24 19.16
N LEU A 150 -20.59 9.16 18.26
CA LEU A 150 -20.57 9.92 17.02
C LEU A 150 -21.39 9.29 15.88
N ASP A 151 -21.97 8.10 16.05
CA ASP A 151 -22.53 7.32 14.92
C ASP A 151 -21.50 7.22 13.77
N LEU A 152 -20.24 6.97 14.13
CA LEU A 152 -19.12 6.94 13.19
C LEU A 152 -19.20 5.69 12.31
N SER A 153 -19.15 5.91 11.00
CA SER A 153 -18.96 4.86 10.01
C SER A 153 -17.87 5.26 9.03
N ILE A 154 -17.13 4.27 8.55
CA ILE A 154 -15.98 4.46 7.67
C ILE A 154 -16.15 3.52 6.47
N GLU A 155 -16.33 4.11 5.30
CA GLU A 155 -16.30 3.42 4.02
C GLU A 155 -14.93 3.60 3.38
N TYR A 156 -14.52 2.65 2.55
CA TYR A 156 -13.25 2.72 1.85
C TYR A 156 -13.33 2.15 0.42
N ASP A 157 -12.52 2.70 -0.46
CA ASP A 157 -12.27 2.19 -1.80
C ASP A 157 -10.76 2.11 -2.04
N ARG A 158 -10.24 0.89 -2.21
CA ARG A 158 -8.82 0.70 -2.53
C ARG A 158 -8.62 0.88 -4.03
N ARG A 159 -7.74 1.81 -4.39
CA ARG A 159 -7.24 2.00 -5.75
C ARG A 159 -6.24 0.89 -6.12
N GLY A 160 -5.21 1.23 -6.89
CA GLY A 160 -4.12 0.32 -7.23
C GLY A 160 -3.17 0.04 -6.05
N ILE A 161 -2.44 -1.06 -6.16
CA ILE A 161 -1.29 -1.37 -5.31
C ILE A 161 -0.02 -1.15 -6.13
N LEU A 162 0.87 -0.34 -5.57
CA LEU A 162 2.20 -0.07 -6.08
C LEU A 162 3.19 -1.01 -5.39
N TYR A 163 4.08 -1.62 -6.16
CA TYR A 163 5.07 -2.58 -5.65
C TYR A 163 6.48 -2.04 -5.84
N GLY A 164 7.38 -2.42 -4.95
CA GLY A 164 8.80 -2.12 -5.09
C GLY A 164 9.67 -2.89 -4.12
N THR A 165 10.93 -2.45 -4.03
CA THR A 165 11.98 -3.14 -3.28
C THR A 165 12.71 -2.19 -2.33
N ASN A 166 13.32 -2.75 -1.29
CA ASN A 166 14.14 -2.02 -0.32
C ASN A 166 13.45 -0.78 0.29
N GLY A 167 12.18 -0.91 0.65
CA GLY A 167 11.40 0.16 1.28
C GLY A 167 10.86 1.21 0.31
N THR A 168 11.03 1.01 -1.00
CA THR A 168 10.42 1.86 -2.03
C THR A 168 9.23 1.14 -2.66
N ALA A 169 8.17 1.89 -3.00
CA ALA A 169 7.05 1.38 -3.78
C ALA A 169 6.86 2.27 -5.02
N GLY A 170 6.75 1.63 -6.19
CA GLY A 170 6.60 2.30 -7.47
C GLY A 170 5.86 1.39 -8.44
N TYR A 171 6.52 0.98 -9.53
CA TYR A 171 5.89 0.20 -10.61
C TYR A 171 6.58 -1.14 -10.86
N GLU A 172 7.15 -1.76 -9.82
CA GLU A 172 7.78 -3.06 -9.98
C GLU A 172 6.75 -4.18 -10.17
N SER A 173 7.21 -5.32 -10.69
CA SER A 173 6.38 -6.53 -10.71
C SER A 173 6.14 -7.00 -9.27
N PRO A 174 4.94 -7.53 -8.96
CA PRO A 174 4.70 -8.18 -7.67
C PRO A 174 5.65 -9.36 -7.42
N SER A 175 6.17 -9.96 -8.49
CA SER A 175 7.24 -10.95 -8.45
C SER A 175 8.58 -10.27 -8.14
N GLY A 176 9.10 -10.47 -6.92
CA GLY A 176 10.37 -9.89 -6.47
C GLY A 176 10.24 -8.64 -5.59
N ALA A 177 9.04 -8.08 -5.41
CA ALA A 177 8.83 -6.98 -4.48
C ALA A 177 8.99 -7.40 -3.01
N ASP A 178 9.52 -6.55 -2.14
CA ASP A 178 9.52 -6.73 -0.67
C ASP A 178 8.68 -5.65 0.05
N THR A 179 8.25 -4.64 -0.70
CA THR A 179 7.48 -3.50 -0.23
C THR A 179 6.30 -3.27 -1.18
N ALA A 180 5.15 -2.92 -0.62
CA ALA A 180 3.98 -2.53 -1.39
C ALA A 180 3.26 -1.37 -0.71
N LYS A 181 2.53 -0.60 -1.50
CA LYS A 181 1.77 0.57 -1.07
C LYS A 181 0.40 0.56 -1.74
N ALA A 182 -0.65 0.45 -0.95
CA ALA A 182 -2.01 0.58 -1.44
C ALA A 182 -2.51 2.00 -1.22
N VAL A 183 -3.09 2.61 -2.25
CA VAL A 183 -3.78 3.90 -2.14
C VAL A 183 -5.25 3.64 -1.87
N VAL A 184 -5.81 4.23 -0.81
CA VAL A 184 -7.16 3.94 -0.30
C VAL A 184 -7.90 5.25 -0.09
N ASP A 185 -9.01 5.44 -0.80
CA ASP A 185 -9.95 6.52 -0.54
C ASP A 185 -10.84 6.14 0.64
N MET A 186 -10.87 6.97 1.68
CA MET A 186 -11.71 6.74 2.87
C MET A 186 -12.79 7.82 2.96
N THR A 187 -14.00 7.41 3.34
CA THR A 187 -15.13 8.30 3.61
C THR A 187 -15.61 8.06 5.03
N TYR A 188 -15.52 9.10 5.86
CA TYR A 188 -15.97 9.12 7.24
C TYR A 188 -17.34 9.79 7.27
N THR A 189 -18.32 9.13 7.87
CA THR A 189 -19.60 9.73 8.22
C THR A 189 -19.75 9.70 9.72
N PHE A 190 -20.03 10.85 10.32
CA PHE A 190 -20.15 11.02 11.77
C PHE A 190 -21.13 12.14 12.09
N THR A 191 -21.63 12.19 13.31
CA THR A 191 -22.66 13.14 13.74
C THR A 191 -22.07 14.11 14.77
N VAL A 192 -22.27 15.40 14.54
CA VAL A 192 -21.93 16.47 15.50
C VAL A 192 -23.20 17.25 15.79
N ASP A 193 -23.61 17.35 17.06
CA ASP A 193 -24.87 17.99 17.48
C ASP A 193 -26.12 17.51 16.73
N GLY A 194 -26.21 16.21 16.47
CA GLY A 194 -27.32 15.64 15.70
C GLY A 194 -27.31 16.02 14.21
N THR A 195 -26.26 16.67 13.72
CA THR A 195 -26.06 16.99 12.30
C THR A 195 -25.03 16.04 11.69
N PRO A 196 -25.40 15.26 10.67
CA PRO A 196 -24.46 14.42 9.95
C PRO A 196 -23.39 15.25 9.26
N GLN A 197 -22.15 14.79 9.37
CA GLN A 197 -20.96 15.32 8.73
C GLN A 197 -20.32 14.22 7.89
N THR A 198 -19.68 14.63 6.80
CA THR A 198 -18.91 13.74 5.94
C THR A 198 -17.53 14.33 5.73
N ALA A 199 -16.51 13.49 5.84
CA ALA A 199 -15.16 13.83 5.46
C ALA A 199 -14.57 12.74 4.58
N THR A 200 -13.75 13.11 3.62
CA THR A 200 -13.02 12.17 2.77
C THR A 200 -11.52 12.33 3.02
N SER A 201 -10.78 11.24 2.87
CA SER A 201 -9.33 11.30 2.88
C SER A 201 -8.72 10.11 2.15
N THR A 202 -7.83 10.35 1.20
CA THR A 202 -7.01 9.30 0.56
C THR A 202 -5.74 9.03 1.38
N ARG A 203 -5.44 7.75 1.54
CA ARG A 203 -4.43 7.22 2.46
C ARG A 203 -3.56 6.20 1.78
N GLU A 204 -2.36 6.04 2.32
CA GLU A 204 -1.40 5.02 1.91
C GLU A 204 -1.29 3.95 2.99
N ILE A 205 -1.61 2.71 2.62
CA ILE A 205 -1.37 1.54 3.46
C ILE A 205 -0.08 0.87 3.00
N TRP A 206 0.92 0.87 3.87
CA TRP A 206 2.24 0.31 3.62
C TRP A 206 2.27 -1.16 4.03
N LEU A 207 2.84 -1.98 3.16
CA LEU A 207 3.07 -3.39 3.40
C LEU A 207 4.52 -3.75 3.16
N THR A 208 5.02 -4.70 3.95
CA THR A 208 6.31 -5.35 3.70
C THR A 208 6.18 -6.86 3.78
N ARG A 209 7.12 -7.58 3.17
CA ARG A 209 7.30 -9.02 3.37
C ARG A 209 8.79 -9.37 3.47
N PRO A 210 9.17 -10.33 4.32
CA PRO A 210 10.57 -10.72 4.46
C PRO A 210 11.00 -11.77 3.41
N TYR A 211 12.27 -11.74 3.04
CA TYR A 211 12.96 -12.77 2.27
C TYR A 211 14.00 -13.48 3.15
N TYR A 212 14.28 -14.76 2.88
CA TYR A 212 15.22 -15.58 3.63
C TYR A 212 16.24 -16.23 2.70
N TYR A 213 17.54 -16.18 3.02
CA TYR A 213 18.64 -16.63 2.15
C TYR A 213 19.54 -17.69 2.80
N GLY A 214 18.91 -18.72 3.39
CA GLY A 214 19.59 -19.87 3.99
C GLY A 214 19.77 -19.78 5.50
N ASP A 215 19.53 -18.61 6.10
CA ASP A 215 19.31 -18.41 7.52
C ASP A 215 17.85 -18.02 7.79
N ASP A 216 17.37 -18.26 9.01
CA ASP A 216 16.02 -17.84 9.46
C ASP A 216 15.98 -16.33 9.81
N VAL A 217 16.86 -15.54 9.21
CA VAL A 217 16.96 -14.09 9.44
C VAL A 217 16.18 -13.36 8.33
N PRO A 218 15.15 -12.56 8.68
CA PRO A 218 14.43 -11.74 7.71
C PRO A 218 15.37 -10.76 7.00
N SER A 219 15.26 -10.69 5.67
CA SER A 219 16.05 -9.79 4.82
C SER A 219 15.18 -9.12 3.76
N ALA A 220 15.68 -8.02 3.19
CA ALA A 220 15.09 -7.38 2.02
C ALA A 220 15.33 -8.22 0.75
N PHE A 221 14.68 -7.84 -0.34
CA PHE A 221 14.94 -8.43 -1.65
C PHE A 221 16.38 -8.15 -2.11
N LYS A 222 17.08 -9.19 -2.59
CA LYS A 222 18.46 -9.11 -3.08
C LYS A 222 18.51 -9.49 -4.57
N PRO A 223 18.71 -8.51 -5.47
CA PRO A 223 18.79 -8.79 -6.90
C PRO A 223 19.89 -9.80 -7.24
N GLY A 224 19.54 -10.84 -7.99
CA GLY A 224 20.50 -11.88 -8.43
C GLY A 224 20.74 -13.01 -7.41
N GLU A 225 20.17 -12.92 -6.21
CA GLU A 225 20.17 -14.02 -5.23
C GLU A 225 18.82 -14.74 -5.24
N THR A 226 18.83 -16.07 -5.15
CA THR A 226 17.59 -16.86 -5.03
C THR A 226 17.26 -17.05 -3.57
N PRO A 227 16.11 -16.56 -3.07
CA PRO A 227 15.69 -16.78 -1.70
C PRO A 227 15.35 -18.26 -1.46
N THR A 228 15.66 -18.73 -0.26
CA THR A 228 15.24 -20.05 0.25
C THR A 228 13.78 -20.09 0.67
N ALA A 229 13.25 -18.95 1.13
CA ALA A 229 11.84 -18.77 1.48
C ALA A 229 11.45 -17.29 1.34
N ILE A 230 10.15 -17.05 1.16
CA ILE A 230 9.53 -15.72 1.14
C ILE A 230 8.42 -15.74 2.17
N GLY A 231 8.42 -14.80 3.11
CA GLY A 231 7.38 -14.65 4.11
C GLY A 231 6.16 -13.90 3.58
N PRO A 232 5.07 -13.87 4.37
CA PRO A 232 3.82 -13.28 3.93
C PRO A 232 3.88 -11.74 3.95
N TRP A 233 2.97 -11.12 3.20
CA TRP A 233 2.73 -9.69 3.30
C TRP A 233 2.11 -9.31 4.65
N ARG A 234 2.55 -8.17 5.19
CA ARG A 234 2.03 -7.58 6.43
C ARG A 234 1.93 -6.07 6.31
N VAL A 235 0.83 -5.51 6.80
CA VAL A 235 0.67 -4.06 6.97
C VAL A 235 1.66 -3.56 8.02
N THR A 236 2.45 -2.56 7.66
CA THR A 236 3.48 -1.95 8.51
C THR A 236 3.21 -0.50 8.86
N GLY A 237 2.25 0.14 8.20
CA GLY A 237 1.92 1.53 8.45
C GLY A 237 0.73 2.03 7.65
N ALA A 238 0.13 3.12 8.12
CA ALA A 238 -0.85 3.91 7.40
C ALA A 238 -0.44 5.39 7.47
N ALA A 239 -0.52 6.12 6.36
CA ALA A 239 -0.12 7.52 6.26
C ALA A 239 -1.05 8.30 5.32
N SER A 240 -0.99 9.63 5.36
CA SER A 240 -1.59 10.47 4.32
C SER A 240 -0.89 10.23 2.98
N ALA A 241 -1.64 10.28 1.87
CA ALA A 241 -1.03 10.22 0.55
C ALA A 241 -0.40 11.58 0.21
N ALA A 242 0.78 11.57 -0.42
CA ALA A 242 1.45 12.79 -0.82
C ALA A 242 0.66 13.53 -1.92
N ALA A 243 0.54 14.86 -1.80
CA ALA A 243 -0.25 15.72 -2.69
C ALA A 243 0.17 15.72 -4.18
N TYR A 244 1.26 15.06 -4.56
CA TYR A 244 1.82 15.09 -5.92
C TYR A 244 1.23 14.04 -6.88
N GLU A 245 0.37 13.12 -6.41
CA GLU A 245 -0.23 12.06 -7.23
C GLU A 245 -1.63 12.39 -7.79
N GLY A 246 -1.94 13.67 -8.00
CA GLY A 246 -3.08 14.11 -8.82
C GLY A 246 -4.46 13.91 -8.19
N GLU A 247 -5.11 15.04 -7.91
CA GLU A 247 -6.47 15.20 -7.37
C GLU A 247 -6.56 15.16 -5.83
N VAL A 248 -7.49 15.96 -5.30
CA VAL A 248 -7.61 16.38 -3.88
C VAL A 248 -7.75 15.18 -2.94
N VAL A 249 -7.07 15.17 -1.81
CA VAL A 249 -7.01 13.99 -0.91
C VAL A 249 -7.52 14.27 0.51
N ALA A 250 -8.25 15.35 0.72
CA ALA A 250 -9.24 15.33 1.79
C ALA A 250 -10.22 16.48 1.70
N THR A 251 -11.48 16.17 1.93
CA THR A 251 -12.57 17.14 2.05
C THR A 251 -13.30 16.92 3.35
N THR A 252 -14.04 17.93 3.80
CA THR A 252 -14.91 17.82 4.96
C THR A 252 -16.09 18.76 4.80
N SER A 253 -17.28 18.30 5.22
CA SER A 253 -18.46 19.16 5.36
C SER A 253 -18.43 19.97 6.65
N PHE A 254 -17.47 19.69 7.54
CA PHE A 254 -17.37 20.33 8.84
C PHE A 254 -16.72 21.72 8.68
N GLU A 255 -17.54 22.76 8.67
CA GLU A 255 -17.11 24.13 8.43
C GLU A 255 -16.49 24.79 9.68
N PRO A 256 -15.52 25.71 9.52
CA PRO A 256 -14.96 26.47 10.63
C PRO A 256 -16.02 27.36 11.28
N ALA A 257 -15.81 27.66 12.56
CA ALA A 257 -16.63 28.66 13.24
C ALA A 257 -16.38 30.04 12.60
N ARG A 258 -17.37 30.94 12.67
CA ARG A 258 -17.29 32.30 12.07
C ARG A 258 -16.25 33.24 12.70
N LEU A 259 -15.42 32.74 13.60
CA LEU A 259 -14.41 33.51 14.32
C LEU A 259 -13.04 32.92 13.97
N ASP A 260 -12.18 33.74 13.37
CA ASP A 260 -10.79 33.38 13.05
C ASP A 260 -10.04 33.04 14.35
N GLN A 261 -9.76 31.75 14.60
CA GLN A 261 -9.03 31.31 15.80
C GLN A 261 -7.94 30.29 15.45
N ALA A 262 -6.78 30.41 16.09
CA ALA A 262 -5.57 29.66 15.73
C ALA A 262 -5.51 28.21 16.28
N CYS A 263 -6.55 27.37 16.10
CA CYS A 263 -6.51 25.95 16.48
C CYS A 263 -5.91 25.06 15.36
N TYR A 264 -4.73 25.34 14.81
CA TYR A 264 -4.25 24.59 13.62
C TYR A 264 -3.77 23.15 13.90
N THR A 265 -3.44 22.83 15.16
CA THR A 265 -2.94 21.50 15.53
C THR A 265 -3.56 21.04 16.85
N SER A 266 -3.77 19.73 16.96
CA SER A 266 -4.35 19.11 18.16
C SER A 266 -3.47 19.30 19.40
N ASP A 267 -2.14 19.31 19.22
CA ASP A 267 -1.19 19.62 20.31
C ASP A 267 -1.42 21.02 20.88
N VAL A 268 -1.69 22.03 20.03
CA VAL A 268 -1.98 23.39 20.49
C VAL A 268 -3.31 23.43 21.24
N VAL A 269 -4.34 22.76 20.73
CA VAL A 269 -5.66 22.68 21.38
C VAL A 269 -5.51 22.07 22.78
N LEU A 270 -4.92 20.88 22.88
CA LEU A 270 -4.80 20.13 24.13
C LEU A 270 -3.81 20.78 25.11
N SER A 271 -2.75 21.44 24.62
CA SER A 271 -1.84 22.23 25.46
C SER A 271 -2.54 23.44 26.08
N GLN A 272 -3.39 24.16 25.33
CA GLN A 272 -4.17 25.28 25.88
C GLN A 272 -5.18 24.80 26.92
N MET A 273 -5.86 23.69 26.66
CA MET A 273 -6.77 23.08 27.65
C MET A 273 -6.05 22.70 28.93
N SER A 274 -4.87 22.09 28.83
CA SER A 274 -4.03 21.77 29.98
C SER A 274 -3.66 23.02 30.78
N GLU A 275 -3.29 24.11 30.12
CA GLU A 275 -2.96 25.37 30.79
C GLU A 275 -4.18 25.95 31.53
N ILE A 276 -5.32 26.07 30.85
CA ILE A 276 -6.54 26.70 31.39
C ILE A 276 -7.17 25.84 32.49
N ALA A 277 -7.18 24.51 32.33
CA ALA A 277 -7.66 23.60 33.37
C ALA A 277 -6.86 23.78 34.67
N ARG A 278 -5.56 24.04 34.58
CA ARG A 278 -4.69 24.25 35.74
C ARG A 278 -4.80 25.64 36.36
N THR A 279 -5.00 26.68 35.56
CA THR A 279 -5.03 28.06 36.04
C THR A 279 -6.43 28.51 36.47
N GLU A 280 -7.45 28.03 35.78
CA GLU A 280 -8.84 28.47 35.93
C GLU A 280 -9.79 27.34 36.38
N GLY A 281 -9.35 26.09 36.37
CA GLY A 281 -10.16 24.95 36.82
C GLY A 281 -11.25 24.54 35.83
N VAL A 282 -11.14 24.94 34.57
CA VAL A 282 -12.14 24.68 33.53
C VAL A 282 -11.52 24.05 32.28
N LEU A 283 -12.24 23.12 31.65
CA LEU A 283 -11.87 22.61 30.33
C LEU A 283 -12.30 23.62 29.26
N ALA A 284 -11.41 24.50 28.90
CA ALA A 284 -11.60 25.41 27.78
C ALA A 284 -10.30 25.51 26.98
N ALA A 285 -10.41 25.82 25.69
CA ALA A 285 -9.31 26.34 24.90
C ALA A 285 -9.72 27.71 24.39
N VAL A 286 -8.81 28.69 24.41
CA VAL A 286 -9.09 30.03 23.85
C VAL A 286 -9.52 29.92 22.39
N CYS A 287 -8.97 28.94 21.67
CA CYS A 287 -9.29 28.69 20.28
C CYS A 287 -10.63 27.93 20.04
N LEU A 288 -11.34 27.55 21.12
CA LEU A 288 -12.72 27.03 21.11
C LEU A 288 -13.77 28.08 21.51
N SER A 289 -13.36 29.29 21.90
CA SER A 289 -14.23 30.33 22.49
C SER A 289 -15.27 30.95 21.53
N GLY A 290 -15.40 30.42 20.30
CA GLY A 290 -16.28 30.91 19.25
C GLY A 290 -17.31 29.93 18.70
N GLY A 291 -17.34 28.68 19.19
CA GLY A 291 -18.27 27.65 18.70
C GLY A 291 -19.00 26.96 19.85
N THR A 292 -20.32 26.85 19.75
CA THR A 292 -21.12 25.81 20.41
C THR A 292 -20.99 24.59 19.51
N SER A 293 -20.30 23.51 19.83
CA SER A 293 -20.39 22.66 21.00
C SER A 293 -19.12 21.82 21.11
N THR A 294 -18.75 21.43 22.32
CA THR A 294 -18.09 20.15 22.52
C THR A 294 -19.17 19.25 23.09
N SER A 295 -19.48 18.15 22.42
CA SER A 295 -20.38 17.16 23.00
C SER A 295 -19.64 16.40 24.09
N PHE A 296 -20.36 16.06 25.15
CA PHE A 296 -19.85 15.24 26.24
C PHE A 296 -20.71 14.00 26.28
N ASP A 297 -20.06 12.84 26.31
CA ASP A 297 -20.74 11.58 26.57
C ASP A 297 -21.38 11.59 27.97
N ASP A 298 -22.39 10.74 28.14
CA ASP A 298 -23.15 10.65 29.38
C ASP A 298 -22.26 10.29 30.58
N GLY A 299 -22.48 10.99 31.70
CA GLY A 299 -21.82 10.68 32.96
C GLY A 299 -20.35 11.10 33.05
N ILE A 300 -19.93 12.08 32.24
CA ILE A 300 -18.65 12.78 32.42
C ILE A 300 -18.80 13.85 33.51
N ASP A 301 -17.95 13.76 34.53
CA ASP A 301 -17.77 14.82 35.52
C ASP A 301 -16.70 15.79 35.00
N ILE A 302 -17.15 16.87 34.37
CA ILE A 302 -16.30 17.86 33.71
C ILE A 302 -15.40 18.57 34.72
N ASP A 303 -15.92 18.85 35.93
CA ASP A 303 -15.17 19.53 36.98
C ASP A 303 -14.05 18.63 37.51
N ALA A 304 -14.33 17.34 37.72
CA ALA A 304 -13.32 16.37 38.11
C ALA A 304 -12.26 16.16 37.01
N LEU A 305 -12.70 16.07 35.74
CA LEU A 305 -11.80 15.97 34.59
C LEU A 305 -10.88 17.20 34.49
N ALA A 306 -11.43 18.41 34.64
CA ALA A 306 -10.66 19.66 34.65
C ALA A 306 -9.64 19.69 35.80
N ALA A 307 -10.07 19.34 37.01
CA ALA A 307 -9.20 19.33 38.19
C ALA A 307 -8.04 18.33 38.09
N GLY A 308 -8.25 17.21 37.41
CA GLY A 308 -7.25 16.15 37.22
C GLY A 308 -6.51 16.20 35.88
N PHE A 309 -6.79 17.19 35.02
CA PHE A 309 -6.28 17.20 33.64
C PHE A 309 -4.74 17.22 33.61
N PRO A 310 -4.09 16.34 32.83
CA PRO A 310 -2.65 16.22 32.85
C PRO A 310 -1.97 17.42 32.19
N VAL A 311 -0.67 17.58 32.48
CA VAL A 311 0.16 18.54 31.75
C VAL A 311 0.41 17.98 30.35
N VAL A 312 -0.21 18.62 29.36
CA VAL A 312 0.08 18.39 27.94
C VAL A 312 1.07 19.46 27.50
N GLY A 313 2.21 19.02 26.96
CA GLY A 313 3.26 19.92 26.48
C GLY A 313 3.74 19.51 25.10
N GLN A 314 4.14 20.49 24.30
CA GLN A 314 4.60 20.31 22.90
C GLN A 314 5.85 19.41 22.75
N ALA A 315 6.53 19.06 23.84
CA ALA A 315 7.76 18.27 23.83
C ALA A 315 7.52 16.75 23.86
N ALA A 316 6.31 16.29 24.20
CA ALA A 316 5.94 14.88 24.19
C ALA A 316 4.82 14.68 23.15
N PRO A 317 5.07 13.94 22.06
CA PRO A 317 4.06 13.76 21.03
C PRO A 317 2.88 12.97 21.57
N LEU A 318 1.68 13.49 21.35
CA LEU A 318 0.45 12.75 21.62
C LEU A 318 0.31 11.62 20.60
N THR A 319 -0.20 10.48 21.06
CA THR A 319 -0.48 9.34 20.18
C THR A 319 -1.95 9.37 19.78
N ASP A 320 -2.20 9.50 18.49
CA ASP A 320 -3.55 9.38 17.92
C ASP A 320 -3.94 7.90 17.86
N LEU A 321 -5.07 7.55 18.49
CA LEU A 321 -5.63 6.20 18.52
C LEU A 321 -6.08 5.71 17.14
N MET A 322 -6.42 6.62 16.21
CA MET A 322 -6.77 6.22 14.85
C MET A 322 -5.54 5.82 14.00
N GLY A 323 -4.33 5.91 14.57
CA GLY A 323 -3.11 5.31 14.00
C GLY A 323 -2.49 6.09 12.85
N TRP A 324 -2.81 7.38 12.71
CA TRP A 324 -2.29 8.23 11.65
C TRP A 324 -0.94 8.83 12.02
N HIS A 325 0.07 8.67 11.15
CA HIS A 325 1.19 9.61 11.15
C HIS A 325 0.70 10.91 10.50
N ASN A 326 0.57 11.97 11.30
CA ASN A 326 0.06 13.26 10.83
C ASN A 326 1.08 13.95 9.92
N ASP A 327 0.69 14.17 8.66
CA ASP A 327 1.32 15.17 7.80
C ASP A 327 0.77 16.55 8.19
N PRO A 328 1.61 17.49 8.63
CA PRO A 328 1.17 18.84 9.00
C PRO A 328 0.49 19.60 7.86
N ASN A 329 0.66 19.17 6.61
CA ASN A 329 0.06 19.81 5.44
C ASN A 329 -1.27 19.19 5.01
N THR A 330 -1.54 17.95 5.41
CA THR A 330 -2.77 17.22 5.07
C THR A 330 -3.37 16.61 6.34
N PRO A 331 -4.12 17.43 7.11
CA PRO A 331 -4.61 17.01 8.40
C PRO A 331 -5.56 15.81 8.32
N ALA A 332 -5.60 14.99 9.36
CA ALA A 332 -6.59 13.93 9.45
C ALA A 332 -8.00 14.49 9.67
N PRO A 333 -9.04 13.95 9.01
CA PRO A 333 -10.40 14.44 9.19
C PRO A 333 -10.89 14.26 10.63
N LEU A 334 -10.47 13.16 11.28
CA LEU A 334 -10.72 12.84 12.67
C LEU A 334 -9.40 12.38 13.33
N GLU A 335 -9.20 12.79 14.56
CA GLU A 335 -8.09 12.41 15.42
C GLU A 335 -8.64 12.08 16.82
N GLN A 336 -8.10 11.06 17.48
CA GLN A 336 -8.55 10.62 18.79
C GLN A 336 -7.38 10.51 19.76
N TYR A 337 -7.45 11.22 20.88
CA TYR A 337 -6.38 11.24 21.87
C TYR A 337 -6.84 10.68 23.20
N LEU A 338 -6.10 9.71 23.72
CA LEU A 338 -6.32 9.14 25.05
C LEU A 338 -5.69 10.03 26.12
N ILE A 339 -6.50 10.51 27.05
CA ILE A 339 -6.10 11.39 28.14
C ILE A 339 -6.56 10.80 29.48
N SER A 340 -5.60 10.43 30.34
CA SER A 340 -5.89 9.95 31.68
C SER A 340 -6.02 11.11 32.67
N SER A 341 -7.13 11.16 33.40
CA SER A 341 -7.40 12.15 34.45
C SER A 341 -8.14 11.52 35.62
N GLY A 342 -7.64 11.73 36.85
CA GLY A 342 -8.30 11.23 38.06
C GLY A 342 -8.48 9.70 38.12
N GLY A 343 -7.63 8.93 37.43
CA GLY A 343 -7.74 7.47 37.33
C GLY A 343 -8.81 6.96 36.35
N THR A 344 -9.36 7.85 35.52
CA THR A 344 -10.24 7.52 34.40
C THR A 344 -9.55 7.91 33.10
N ASP A 345 -9.67 7.06 32.08
CA ASP A 345 -9.21 7.36 30.73
C ASP A 345 -10.33 7.96 29.91
N TYR A 346 -10.02 9.03 29.19
CA TYR A 346 -10.95 9.77 28.35
C TYR A 346 -10.43 9.80 26.92
N VAL A 347 -11.35 9.79 25.95
CA VAL A 347 -11.02 9.98 24.53
C VAL A 347 -11.49 11.36 24.12
N PHE A 348 -10.55 12.14 23.59
CA PHE A 348 -10.79 13.45 23.00
C PHE A 348 -10.83 13.29 21.49
N VAL A 349 -11.99 13.49 20.89
CA VAL A 349 -12.15 13.42 19.44
C VAL A 349 -12.07 14.83 18.86
N LEU A 350 -11.08 15.05 17.99
CA LEU A 350 -10.91 16.29 17.25
C LEU A 350 -11.25 16.07 15.78
N ALA A 351 -12.07 16.95 15.22
CA ALA A 351 -12.36 17.01 13.80
C ALA A 351 -11.66 18.20 13.14
N SER A 352 -11.19 17.99 11.91
CA SER A 352 -10.64 19.05 11.08
C SER A 352 -11.73 19.82 10.36
N THR A 353 -11.61 21.16 10.34
CA THR A 353 -12.53 22.04 9.61
C THR A 353 -12.10 22.26 8.16
N GLY A 354 -13.06 22.49 7.27
CA GLY A 354 -12.83 22.70 5.84
C GLY A 354 -12.53 24.16 5.51
N VAL A 355 -11.47 24.42 4.75
CA VAL A 355 -11.22 25.73 4.14
C VAL A 355 -11.79 25.71 2.73
N GLY A 356 -13.02 26.19 2.57
CA GLY A 356 -13.76 26.04 1.31
C GLY A 356 -14.15 24.58 1.01
N GLY A 357 -14.31 23.77 2.06
CA GLY A 357 -14.63 22.33 1.97
C GLY A 357 -13.42 21.40 1.85
N GLU A 358 -12.20 21.94 1.70
CA GLU A 358 -10.96 21.16 1.60
C GLU A 358 -10.18 21.16 2.91
N LEU A 359 -9.47 20.06 3.19
CA LEU A 359 -8.53 20.00 4.29
C LEU A 359 -7.16 20.53 3.86
N THR A 360 -6.65 21.53 4.58
CA THR A 360 -5.40 22.22 4.27
C THR A 360 -4.59 22.49 5.54
N THR A 361 -3.41 23.09 5.42
CA THR A 361 -2.63 23.57 6.58
C THR A 361 -3.39 24.58 7.44
N ASP A 362 -4.38 25.28 6.86
CA ASP A 362 -5.16 26.31 7.53
C ASP A 362 -6.44 25.74 8.18
N SER A 363 -6.70 24.43 8.02
CA SER A 363 -7.80 23.76 8.69
C SER A 363 -7.62 23.77 10.21
N GLU A 364 -8.66 24.20 10.92
CA GLU A 364 -8.67 24.22 12.38
C GLU A 364 -9.04 22.84 12.94
N ARG A 365 -8.66 22.58 14.19
CA ARG A 365 -9.07 21.43 15.00
C ARG A 365 -10.11 21.83 16.02
N ARG A 366 -11.24 21.13 16.01
CA ARG A 366 -12.33 21.33 16.96
C ARG A 366 -12.57 20.06 17.74
N ILE A 367 -12.71 20.17 19.05
CA ILE A 367 -13.14 19.05 19.87
C ILE A 367 -14.63 18.88 19.67
N ILE A 368 -15.01 17.77 19.04
CA ILE A 368 -16.40 17.45 18.75
C ILE A 368 -17.00 16.52 19.82
N LEU A 369 -16.16 15.72 20.49
CA LEU A 369 -16.58 14.80 21.54
C LEU A 369 -15.49 14.62 22.59
N ILE A 370 -15.92 14.55 23.85
CA ILE A 370 -15.15 13.94 24.94
C ILE A 370 -15.98 12.77 25.46
N SER A 371 -15.40 11.57 25.49
CA SER A 371 -16.01 10.35 26.03
C SER A 371 -15.11 9.69 27.07
N LYS A 372 -15.66 8.75 27.85
CA LYS A 372 -14.80 7.80 28.58
C LYS A 372 -14.27 6.77 27.59
N ALA A 373 -13.02 6.38 27.77
CA ALA A 373 -12.40 5.36 26.94
C ALA A 373 -13.01 3.98 27.23
N GLU A 374 -13.24 3.19 26.18
CA GLU A 374 -13.57 1.76 26.26
C GLU A 374 -12.48 0.90 25.60
N THR A 375 -11.48 1.51 24.93
CA THR A 375 -10.41 0.89 24.11
C THR A 375 -10.09 -0.57 24.45
N ARG A 376 -10.13 -1.46 23.45
CA ARG A 376 -10.18 -2.94 23.63
C ARG A 376 -8.87 -3.69 23.42
#